data_AF-A0A6V7KZN3-F1
#
_entry.id   AF-A0A6V7KZN3-F1
#
_cell.length_a   1.000
_cell.length_b   1.000
_cell.length_c   1.000
_cell.angle_alpha   90.00
_cell.angle_beta   90.00
_cell.angle_gamma   90.00
#
_symmetry.space_group_name_H-M   'P 1'
#
loop_
_entity.id
_entity.type
_entity.pdbx_description
1 polymer ?
#
loop_
_entity_poly.entity_id
_entity_poly.type
_entity_poly.pdbx_seq_one_letter_code
_entity_poly.pdbx_strand_id
1 'polypeptide(L)' 'TTSIPYQDPNINGKWYDYNRMYCQPTMARNLFWNATRAGDVAVQSCPGGANGVARWRCIETEDTAAWYRDTPDL' A
#
# COMPACT_ATOMS: atom_id res chain seq x y z
N THR A 1 -1.33 20.53 16.64
CA THR A 1 -1.37 19.78 15.36
C THR A 1 -1.00 18.35 15.66
N THR A 2 -2.01 17.53 15.98
CA THR A 2 -1.79 16.12 16.32
C THR A 2 -2.25 15.31 15.13
N SER A 3 -1.29 14.75 14.40
CA SER A 3 -1.53 13.84 13.28
C SER A 3 -2.31 12.64 13.80
N ILE A 4 -3.55 12.46 13.33
CA ILE A 4 -4.35 11.28 13.66
C ILE A 4 -3.71 10.11 12.90
N PRO A 5 -3.10 9.11 13.55
CA PRO A 5 -2.83 7.84 12.87
C PRO A 5 -4.19 7.22 12.59
N TYR A 6 -4.43 6.79 11.35
CA TYR A 6 -5.65 6.12 10.93
C TYR A 6 -5.89 4.86 11.78
N GLN A 7 -6.58 5.00 12.91
CA GLN A 7 -7.00 3.91 13.77
C GLN A 7 -8.26 4.33 14.53
N ASP A 8 -9.37 4.42 13.80
CA ASP A 8 -10.69 4.30 14.40
C ASP A 8 -10.91 2.82 14.78
N PRO A 9 -11.04 2.45 16.06
CA PRO A 9 -11.30 1.07 16.42
C PRO A 9 -12.74 0.71 16.02
N ASN A 10 -12.90 0.02 14.89
CA ASN A 10 -14.16 -0.62 14.54
C ASN A 10 -14.17 -1.97 15.27
N ILE A 11 -15.00 -1.98 16.30
CA ILE A 11 -15.31 -2.95 17.36
C ILE A 11 -15.58 -4.41 16.91
N ASN A 12 -15.35 -4.78 15.64
CA ASN A 12 -15.81 -6.03 15.03
C ASN A 12 -14.77 -6.77 14.15
N GLY A 13 -13.46 -6.60 14.38
CA GLY A 13 -12.42 -7.40 13.71
C GLY A 13 -12.11 -7.02 12.24
N LYS A 14 -12.89 -6.12 11.64
CA LYS A 14 -12.78 -5.68 10.24
C LYS A 14 -11.38 -5.19 9.82
N TRP A 15 -10.62 -4.59 10.74
CA TRP A 15 -9.28 -4.04 10.46
C TRP A 15 -8.20 -5.11 10.31
N TYR A 16 -8.33 -6.23 11.04
CA TYR A 16 -7.42 -7.36 10.87
C TYR A 16 -7.60 -8.00 9.48
N ASP A 17 -8.85 -8.10 9.02
CA ASP A 17 -9.15 -8.55 7.66
C ASP A 17 -8.65 -7.55 6.61
N TYR A 18 -8.77 -6.25 6.86
CA TYR A 18 -8.27 -5.22 5.94
C TYR A 18 -6.75 -5.30 5.77
N ASN A 19 -5.99 -5.42 6.86
CA ASN A 19 -4.54 -5.56 6.80
C ASN A 19 -4.09 -6.90 6.21
N ARG A 20 -4.95 -7.92 6.25
CA ARG A 20 -4.75 -9.21 5.57
C ARG A 20 -5.00 -9.16 4.08
N MET A 21 -5.96 -8.34 3.66
CA MET A 21 -6.39 -8.27 2.28
C MET A 21 -5.71 -7.16 1.49
N TYR A 22 -5.19 -6.13 2.15
CA TYR A 22 -4.66 -4.93 1.50
C TYR A 22 -3.31 -4.50 2.04
N CYS A 23 -2.38 -4.24 1.13
CA CYS A 23 -1.15 -3.54 1.43
C CYS A 23 -1.48 -2.12 1.87
N GLN A 24 -0.83 -1.65 2.93
CA GLN A 24 -1.16 -0.37 3.55
C GLN A 24 -0.71 0.82 2.69
N PRO A 25 -1.43 1.95 2.73
CA PRO A 25 -1.00 3.17 2.07
C PRO A 25 0.36 3.64 2.60
N THR A 26 1.29 3.93 1.70
CA THR A 26 2.64 4.35 2.11
C THR A 26 3.29 5.27 1.06
N MET A 27 4.32 5.99 1.48
CA MET A 27 5.16 6.77 0.58
C MET A 27 6.47 6.03 0.30
N ALA A 28 6.76 5.80 -0.97
CA ALA A 28 8.02 5.22 -1.41
C ALA A 28 8.46 5.86 -2.72
N ARG A 29 9.76 6.18 -2.85
CA ARG A 29 10.36 6.83 -4.04
C ARG A 29 9.65 8.14 -4.45
N ASN A 30 9.21 8.94 -3.48
CA ASN A 30 8.42 10.17 -3.69
C ASN A 30 7.09 9.94 -4.41
N LEU A 31 6.56 8.71 -4.37
CA LEU A 31 5.23 8.36 -4.85
C LEU A 31 4.36 7.90 -3.69
N PHE A 32 3.09 8.30 -3.73
CA PHE A 32 2.09 7.81 -2.79
C PHE A 32 1.45 6.55 -3.35
N TRP A 33 1.60 5.45 -2.63
CA TRP A 33 1.03 4.16 -2.97
C TRP A 33 -0.23 3.95 -2.15
N ASN A 34 -1.38 3.91 -2.82
CA ASN A 34 -2.67 3.67 -2.18
C ASN A 34 -2.78 2.22 -1.69
N ALA A 35 -3.75 1.98 -0.79
CA ALA A 35 -4.08 0.64 -0.39
C ALA A 35 -4.42 -0.23 -1.62
N THR A 36 -3.74 -1.36 -1.75
CA THR A 36 -3.85 -2.24 -2.91
C THR A 36 -4.11 -3.65 -2.43
N ARG A 37 -5.01 -4.36 -3.09
CA ARG A 37 -5.41 -5.71 -2.68
C ARG A 37 -4.28 -6.72 -2.91
N ALA A 38 -4.14 -7.68 -2.03
CA ALA A 38 -3.19 -8.79 -2.20
C ALA A 38 -3.46 -9.52 -3.52
N GLY A 39 -2.38 -9.73 -4.29
CA GLY A 39 -2.43 -10.28 -5.66
C GLY A 39 -2.45 -9.22 -6.76
N ASP A 40 -2.82 -7.96 -6.45
CA ASP A 40 -2.88 -6.88 -7.43
C ASP A 40 -1.56 -6.10 -7.52
N VAL A 41 -1.42 -5.29 -8.56
CA VAL A 41 -0.26 -4.42 -8.80
C VAL A 41 -0.73 -2.98 -8.85
N ALA A 42 -0.21 -2.16 -7.94
CA ALA A 42 -0.38 -0.72 -7.99
C ALA A 42 0.50 -0.13 -9.11
N VAL A 43 -0.03 0.86 -9.81
CA VAL A 43 0.67 1.57 -10.87
C VAL A 43 0.55 3.06 -10.58
N GLN A 44 1.69 3.75 -10.55
CA GLN A 44 1.75 5.20 -10.35
C GLN A 44 2.58 5.84 -11.44
N SER A 45 2.13 6.98 -11.96
CA SER A 45 2.93 7.78 -12.88
C SER A 45 4.16 8.32 -12.17
N CYS A 46 5.32 8.30 -12.83
CA CYS A 46 6.53 8.84 -12.23
C CYS A 46 6.37 10.35 -11.94
N PRO A 47 6.88 10.84 -10.80
CA PRO A 47 6.75 12.25 -10.46
C PRO A 47 7.55 13.12 -11.46
N GLY A 48 7.07 14.34 -11.71
CA GLY A 48 7.73 15.28 -12.64
C GLY A 48 7.37 15.11 -14.12
N GLY A 49 6.38 14.28 -14.47
CA GLY A 49 5.91 14.13 -15.85
C GLY A 49 6.85 13.35 -16.76
N ALA A 50 7.77 12.57 -16.18
CA ALA A 50 8.59 11.64 -16.93
C ALA A 50 7.72 10.59 -17.63
N ASN A 51 8.11 10.16 -18.83
CA ASN A 51 7.41 9.13 -19.61
C ASN A 51 7.68 7.72 -19.02
N GLY A 52 7.16 7.45 -17.83
CA GLY A 52 7.32 6.18 -17.14
C GLY A 52 6.25 5.95 -16.08
N VAL A 53 6.02 4.68 -15.76
CA VAL A 53 5.12 4.25 -14.68
C VAL A 53 5.89 3.36 -13.72
N ALA A 54 5.79 3.67 -12.44
CA ALA A 54 6.29 2.81 -11.37
C ALA A 54 5.25 1.74 -11.06
N ARG A 55 5.69 0.53 -10.75
CA ARG A 55 4.80 -0.59 -10.41
C ARG A 55 5.20 -1.19 -9.07
N TRP A 56 4.21 -1.49 -8.23
CA TRP A 56 4.45 -2.18 -6.97
C TRP A 56 3.42 -3.27 -6.77
N ARG A 57 3.88 -4.50 -6.61
CA ARG A 57 3.00 -5.65 -6.39
C ARG A 57 2.64 -5.73 -4.91
N CYS A 58 1.35 -5.92 -4.63
CA CYS A 58 0.89 -6.31 -3.31
C CYS A 58 0.80 -7.84 -3.25
N ILE A 59 1.45 -8.46 -2.28
CA ILE A 59 1.44 -9.92 -2.08
C ILE A 59 0.72 -10.29 -0.80
N GLU A 60 0.10 -11.46 -0.80
CA GLU A 60 -0.39 -12.10 0.41
C GLU A 60 0.80 -12.79 1.11
N THR A 61 0.94 -12.56 2.40
CA THR A 61 1.85 -13.30 3.28
C THR A 61 1.02 -14.09 4.29
N GLU A 62 1.66 -14.95 5.10
CA GLU A 62 0.95 -15.87 6.00
C GLU A 62 -0.06 -15.16 6.92
N ASP A 63 0.24 -13.94 7.36
CA ASP A 63 -0.59 -13.20 8.31
C ASP A 63 -1.16 -11.87 7.80
N THR A 64 -0.61 -11.29 6.73
CA THR A 64 -0.95 -9.94 6.24
C THR A 64 -0.74 -9.77 4.74
N ALA A 65 -1.31 -8.72 4.14
CA ALA A 65 -0.91 -8.25 2.82
C ALA A 65 0.29 -7.32 2.93
N ALA A 66 1.35 -7.59 2.17
CA ALA A 66 2.60 -6.83 2.20
C ALA A 66 3.04 -6.43 0.80
N TRP A 67 3.68 -5.27 0.68
CA TRP A 67 4.27 -4.84 -0.57
C TRP A 67 5.45 -5.74 -0.95
N TYR A 68 5.53 -6.13 -2.23
CA TYR A 68 6.59 -6.98 -2.75
C TYR A 68 7.92 -6.22 -2.72
N ARG A 69 8.79 -6.60 -1.77
CA ARG A 69 10.08 -5.93 -1.44
C ARG A 69 9.91 -4.53 -0.83
N ASP A 70 10.97 -4.05 -0.19
CA ASP A 70 10.99 -2.74 0.48
C ASP A 70 10.84 -1.55 -0.48
N THR A 71 11.12 -1.74 -1.77
CA THR A 71 11.02 -0.66 -2.77
C THR A 71 10.34 -1.11 -4.06
N PRO A 72 9.45 -0.27 -4.64
CA PRO A 72 8.80 -0.55 -5.92
C PRO A 72 9.80 -0.64 -7.07
N ASP A 73 9.43 -1.40 -8.10
CA ASP A 73 10.21 -1.50 -9.34
C ASP A 73 9.88 -0.28 -10.22
N LEU A 74 10.92 0.48 -10.61
CA LEU A 74 10.86 1.66 -11.48
C LEU A 74 11.16 1.28 -12.94
#